data_AF-A0A7J4PSD9-F1
#
_entry.id   AF-A0A7J4PSD9-F1
#
_cell.length_a   1.000
_cell.length_b   1.000
_cell.length_c   1.000
_cell.angle_alpha   90.00
_cell.angle_beta   90.00
_cell.angle_gamma   90.00
#
_symmetry.space_group_name_H-M   'P 1'
#
loop_
_entity.id
_entity.type
_entity.pdbx_description
1 polymer ?
#
loop_
_entity_poly.entity_id
_entity_poly.type
_entity_poly.pdbx_seq_one_letter_code
_entity_poly.pdbx_strand_id
1 'polypeptide(L)' 'KMGMVGDEVFVETRGGPLLIIFQDDRAYMDGPAATVYAGELSDEFHWDISQEL' A
#
# COMPACT_ATOMS: atom_id res chain seq x y z
N LYS A 1 -15.52 -13.58 17.13
CA LYS A 1 -14.26 -13.87 17.85
C LYS A 1 -13.13 -13.58 16.85
N MET A 2 -12.64 -12.34 16.80
CA MET A 2 -11.48 -11.98 15.95
C MET A 2 -10.26 -12.69 16.53
N GLY A 3 -9.53 -13.41 15.68
CA GLY A 3 -8.42 -14.26 16.09
C GLY A 3 -7.32 -13.47 16.79
N MET A 4 -6.67 -14.13 17.75
CA MET A 4 -5.44 -13.70 18.41
C MET A 4 -4.32 -13.63 17.37
N VAL A 5 -4.28 -12.55 16.61
CA VAL A 5 -3.16 -12.28 15.74
C VAL A 5 -2.11 -11.60 16.61
N GLY A 6 -0.89 -12.15 16.66
CA GLY A 6 0.21 -11.58 17.45
C GLY A 6 0.62 -10.20 16.93
N ASP A 7 1.69 -9.64 17.50
CA ASP A 7 2.20 -8.31 17.14
C ASP A 7 2.64 -8.21 15.66
N GLU A 8 2.74 -9.33 14.95
CA GLU A 8 3.10 -9.41 13.54
C GLU A 8 2.19 -10.37 12.74
N VAL A 9 1.87 -9.99 11.51
CA VAL A 9 0.99 -10.75 10.59
C VAL A 9 1.57 -10.78 9.19
N PHE A 10 1.72 -11.98 8.64
CA PHE A 10 1.95 -12.15 7.21
C PHE A 10 0.61 -12.20 6.49
N VAL A 11 0.44 -11.32 5.49
CA VAL A 11 -0.78 -11.19 4.69
C VAL A 11 -0.45 -11.49 3.24
N GLU A 12 -1.09 -12.51 2.68
CA GLU A 12 -1.01 -12.82 1.26
C GLU A 12 -2.06 -12.03 0.48
N THR A 13 -1.61 -11.14 -0.40
CA THR A 13 -2.49 -10.39 -1.30
C THR A 13 -2.29 -10.83 -2.75
N ARG A 14 -3.22 -10.45 -3.64
CA ARG A 14 -3.04 -10.71 -5.09
C ARG A 14 -1.82 -9.99 -5.67
N GLY A 15 -1.37 -8.91 -5.03
CA GLY A 15 -0.18 -8.15 -5.43
C GLY A 15 1.13 -8.65 -4.83
N GLY A 16 1.08 -9.64 -3.94
CA GLY A 16 2.24 -10.15 -3.21
C GLY A 16 2.07 -10.11 -1.69
N PRO A 17 3.10 -10.56 -0.96
CA PRO A 17 3.07 -10.64 0.50
C PRO A 17 3.29 -9.26 1.14
N LEU A 18 2.64 -9.05 2.28
CA LEU A 18 2.84 -7.89 3.17
C LEU A 18 3.06 -8.37 4.60
N LEU A 19 3.90 -7.65 5.35
CA LEU A 19 4.05 -7.79 6.79
C LEU A 19 3.33 -6.64 7.49
N ILE A 20 2.38 -6.96 8.37
CA ILE A 20 1.69 -5.99 9.22
C ILE A 20 2.22 -6.13 10.64
N ILE A 21 2.71 -5.03 11.23
CA ILE A 21 3.24 -4.99 12.59
C ILE A 21 2.36 -4.07 13.43
N PHE A 22 1.83 -4.57 14.54
CA PHE A 22 1.07 -3.79 15.51
C PHE A 22 1.96 -3.44 16.70
N GLN A 23 2.17 -2.15 16.94
CA GLN A 23 2.95 -1.66 18.06
C GLN A 23 2.21 -0.48 18.71
N ASP A 24 1.93 -0.61 20.00
CA ASP A 24 1.13 0.33 20.78
C ASP A 24 -0.23 0.63 20.13
N ASP A 25 -0.45 1.85 19.68
CA ASP A 25 -1.67 2.33 19.00
C ASP A 25 -1.49 2.47 17.49
N ARG A 26 -0.42 1.90 16.92
CA ARG A 26 -0.05 2.02 15.50
C ARG A 26 0.05 0.68 14.81
N ALA A 27 -0.24 0.69 13.52
CA ALA A 27 0.03 -0.41 12.60
C ALA A 27 1.02 0.06 11.53
N TYR A 28 2.07 -0.72 11.32
CA TYR A 28 3.04 -0.53 10.24
C TYR A 28 2.81 -1.60 9.17
N MET A 29 3.11 -1.24 7.92
CA MET A 29 3.02 -2.12 6.77
C MET A 29 4.36 -2.10 6.04
N ASP A 30 4.95 -3.28 5.88
CA ASP A 30 6.17 -3.48 5.10
C ASP A 30 5.89 -4.42 3.92
N GLY A 31 6.49 -4.11 2.79
CA GLY A 31 6.23 -4.80 1.54
C GLY A 31 7.10 -4.27 0.38
N PRO A 32 7.25 -5.07 -0.69
CA PRO A 32 8.06 -4.69 -1.83
C PRO A 32 7.42 -3.51 -2.58
N ALA A 33 8.23 -2.50 -2.90
CA ALA A 33 7.86 -1.40 -3.79
C ALA A 33 8.85 -1.32 -4.96
N ALA A 34 8.32 -1.12 -6.16
CA ALA A 34 9.13 -0.99 -7.37
C ALA A 34 8.62 0.17 -8.24
N THR A 35 9.51 1.10 -8.57
CA THR A 35 9.23 2.13 -9.57
C THR A 35 9.26 1.49 -10.95
N VAL A 36 8.11 1.44 -11.61
CA VAL A 36 7.99 0.87 -12.98
C VAL A 36 8.35 1.90 -14.05
N TYR A 37 8.00 3.17 -13.82
CA TYR A 37 8.25 4.27 -14.74
C TYR A 37 8.41 5.58 -13.99
N ALA A 38 9.14 6.53 -14.58
CA ALA A 38 9.24 7.91 -14.12
C ALA A 38 9.17 8.84 -15.34
N GLY A 39 8.38 9.91 -15.23
CA GLY A 39 8.18 10.88 -16.30
C GLY A 39 7.33 12.06 -15.83
N GLU A 40 7.11 13.01 -16.73
CA GLU A 40 6.32 14.22 -16.50
C GLU A 40 5.08 14.19 -17.39
N LEU A 41 3.94 14.63 -16.86
CA LEU A 41 2.71 14.85 -17.62
C LEU A 41 2.63 16.33 -17.98
N SER A 42 2.21 16.66 -19.21
CA SER A 42 1.95 18.06 -19.55
C SER A 42 0.63 18.54 -18.92
N ASP A 43 0.57 19.83 -18.60
CA ASP A 43 -0.56 20.44 -17.91
C ASP A 43 -1.92 20.25 -18.63
N GLU A 44 -1.90 20.12 -19.96
CA GLU A 44 -3.09 19.85 -20.78
C GLU A 44 -3.75 18.50 -20.45
N PHE A 45 -2.97 17.49 -20.06
CA PHE A 45 -3.48 16.15 -19.68
C PHE A 45 -3.76 16.00 -18.18
N HIS A 46 -3.37 16.98 -17.36
CA HIS A 46 -3.50 16.88 -15.90
C HIS A 46 -4.96 16.99 -15.41
N TRP A 47 -5.85 17.58 -16.22
CA TRP A 47 -7.28 17.73 -15.87
C TRP A 47 -8.02 16.39 -15.81
N ASP A 48 -7.75 15.48 -16.75
CA ASP A 48 -8.51 14.23 -16.93
C ASP A 48 -8.30 13.22 -15.79
N ILE A 49 -7.11 13.18 -15.17
CA ILE A 49 -6.79 12.20 -14.11
C ILE A 49 -7.45 12.58 -12.78
N SER A 50 -7.72 13.86 -12.55
CA SER A 50 -8.27 14.35 -11.29
C SER A 50 -9.79 14.14 -11.12
N GLN A 51 -10.50 13.76 -12.18
CA GLN A 51 -11.96 13.58 -12.18
C GLN A 51 -12.41 12.14 -11.84
N GLU A 52 -11.48 11.17 -11.76
CA GLU A 52 -11.80 9.75 -11.51
C GLU A 52 -11.52 9.26 -10.07
N LEU A 53 -11.18 10.17 -9.13
CA LEU A 53 -10.93 9.84 -7.71
C LEU A 53 -12.01 10.40 -6.76
#